data_AF-A0A9R1L0S5-F1
#
_entry.id   AF-A0A9R1L0S5-F1
#
_cell.length_a   1.000
_cell.length_b   1.000
_cell.length_c   1.000
_cell.angle_alpha   90.00
_cell.angle_beta   90.00
_cell.angle_gamma   90.00
#
_symmetry.space_group_name_H-M   'P 1'
#
loop_
_entity.id
_entity.type
_entity.pdbx_description
1 polymer ?
#
loop_
_entity_poly.entity_id
_entity_poly.type
_entity_poly.pdbx_seq_one_letter_code
_entity_poly.pdbx_strand_id
1 'polypeptide(L)'
;MQVIDSNAPNISIFHFSGSLVSISFGSALQVKNVHMECLEFGQSNIVLHARTKLLSYAPNVETLVISSPNEMISTPTLSRRFLHLKYLHISLIGNEAISPDYDYLSLVSFLEASPRLETFILEVRQPCMEHESVLWNASQLRRLPQQRHTSLKSVTIVGFSSAKSLVKLTCHIVENATSLERLTLDTSHGCQSSGGCSVNIPQRMYYTESGTLEGATPYMCIPMGEDIIMETVKARLAIRVHVTGKVPSSVVLEVVEPCSWCFGVEDLDA
;
A
#
# COMPACT_ATOMS: atom_id res chain seq x y z
N MET A 1 -16.57 20.54 -17.26
CA MET A 1 -16.39 19.61 -16.13
C MET A 1 -17.36 18.47 -16.34
N GLN A 2 -16.89 17.23 -16.47
CA GLN A 2 -17.77 16.06 -16.49
C GLN A 2 -18.16 15.72 -15.05
N VAL A 3 -19.45 15.50 -14.81
CA VAL A 3 -20.01 15.14 -13.50
C VAL A 3 -20.79 13.85 -13.69
N ILE A 4 -20.51 12.84 -12.86
CA ILE A 4 -21.35 11.64 -12.76
C ILE A 4 -22.37 11.92 -11.66
N ASP A 5 -23.65 12.03 -12.05
CA ASP A 5 -24.76 12.14 -11.11
C ASP A 5 -25.60 10.87 -11.15
N SER A 6 -25.86 10.28 -9.98
CA SER A 6 -26.65 9.06 -9.86
C SER A 6 -27.63 9.16 -8.69
N ASN A 7 -28.90 8.90 -8.98
CA ASN A 7 -30.01 8.92 -8.03
C ASN A 7 -30.49 7.51 -7.64
N ALA A 8 -29.65 6.48 -7.81
CA ALA A 8 -30.05 5.13 -7.44
C ALA A 8 -30.11 4.97 -5.90
N PRO A 9 -31.29 4.68 -5.32
CA PRO A 9 -31.56 4.89 -3.90
C PRO A 9 -30.86 3.89 -2.95
N ASN A 10 -30.39 2.75 -3.48
CA ASN A 10 -29.86 1.63 -2.69
C ASN A 10 -28.48 1.16 -3.18
N ILE A 11 -27.66 2.06 -3.73
CA ILE A 11 -26.27 1.71 -4.10
C ILE A 11 -25.50 1.38 -2.80
N SER A 12 -25.05 0.14 -2.70
CA SER A 12 -24.17 -0.33 -1.61
C SER A 12 -22.71 -0.48 -2.06
N ILE A 13 -22.49 -0.73 -3.35
CA ILE A 13 -21.18 -0.93 -3.98
C ILE A 13 -21.02 0.10 -5.10
N PHE A 14 -19.92 0.83 -5.07
CA PHE A 14 -19.53 1.75 -6.13
C PHE A 14 -18.15 1.38 -6.67
N HIS A 15 -18.09 1.11 -7.97
CA HIS A 15 -16.85 0.85 -8.69
C HIS A 15 -16.58 2.00 -9.66
N PHE A 16 -15.42 2.62 -9.52
CA PHE A 16 -14.95 3.67 -10.39
C PHE A 16 -13.68 3.21 -11.10
N SER A 17 -13.70 3.22 -12.44
CA SER A 17 -12.53 2.96 -13.26
C SER A 17 -12.37 4.08 -14.29
N GLY A 18 -11.24 4.80 -14.27
CA GLY A 18 -10.91 5.84 -15.24
C GLY A 18 -10.44 7.17 -14.64
N SER A 19 -10.54 8.25 -15.41
CA SER A 19 -10.07 9.60 -15.04
C SER A 19 -10.99 10.28 -14.02
N LEU A 20 -10.45 10.83 -12.93
CA LEU A 20 -11.22 11.47 -11.85
C LEU A 20 -12.19 12.51 -12.41
N VAL A 21 -13.46 12.29 -12.11
CA VAL A 21 -14.56 13.20 -12.40
C VAL A 21 -15.28 13.53 -11.10
N SER A 22 -15.99 14.65 -11.07
CA SER A 22 -16.82 14.99 -9.91
C SER A 22 -17.98 13.98 -9.83
N ILE A 23 -18.15 13.35 -8.68
CA ILE A 23 -19.21 12.36 -8.44
C ILE A 23 -20.19 12.92 -7.41
N SER A 24 -21.48 12.85 -7.71
CA SER A 24 -22.57 13.11 -6.79
C SER A 24 -23.54 11.94 -6.74
N PHE A 25 -23.82 11.46 -5.53
CA PHE A 25 -24.83 10.44 -5.27
C PHE A 25 -25.97 11.08 -4.49
N GLY A 26 -26.78 11.93 -5.15
CA GLY A 26 -27.87 12.73 -4.56
C GLY A 26 -28.22 12.42 -3.09
N SER A 27 -29.16 11.50 -2.87
CA SER A 27 -29.58 11.00 -1.54
C SER A 27 -28.99 9.62 -1.18
N ALA A 28 -28.03 9.10 -1.96
CA ALA A 28 -27.48 7.74 -1.83
C ALA A 28 -26.39 7.67 -0.73
N LEU A 29 -26.78 8.01 0.50
CA LEU A 29 -25.97 7.90 1.72
C LEU A 29 -25.59 6.44 2.08
N GLN A 30 -26.05 5.44 1.32
CA GLN A 30 -25.94 4.02 1.66
C GLN A 30 -24.69 3.32 1.08
N VAL A 31 -23.82 4.03 0.33
CA VAL A 31 -22.63 3.41 -0.25
C VAL A 31 -21.66 2.97 0.86
N LYS A 32 -21.40 1.66 0.93
CA LYS A 32 -20.56 1.03 1.94
C LYS A 32 -19.24 0.51 1.38
N ASN A 33 -19.26 0.02 0.14
CA ASN A 33 -18.08 -0.53 -0.52
C ASN A 33 -17.71 0.36 -1.70
N VAL A 34 -16.51 0.90 -1.68
CA VAL A 34 -16.00 1.75 -2.75
C VAL A 34 -14.70 1.16 -3.27
N HIS A 35 -14.64 0.92 -4.57
CA HIS A 35 -13.43 0.54 -5.28
C HIS A 35 -13.11 1.62 -6.30
N MET A 36 -11.93 2.23 -6.17
CA MET A 36 -11.40 3.25 -7.08
C MET A 36 -10.17 2.70 -7.77
N GLU A 37 -10.25 2.55 -9.08
CA GLU A 37 -9.16 2.07 -9.90
C GLU A 37 -8.87 3.10 -11.00
N CYS A 38 -7.59 3.35 -11.27
CA CYS A 38 -7.20 4.03 -12.50
C CYS A 38 -6.22 3.14 -13.26
N LEU A 39 -6.38 3.14 -14.57
CA LEU A 39 -5.51 2.41 -15.49
C LEU A 39 -4.07 2.91 -15.37
N GLU A 40 -3.08 2.09 -15.71
CA GLU A 40 -1.64 2.34 -15.49
C GLU A 40 -1.10 3.67 -16.06
N PHE A 41 -1.77 4.26 -17.05
CA PHE A 41 -1.44 5.57 -17.64
C PHE A 41 -2.45 6.68 -17.29
N GLY A 42 -3.26 6.43 -16.28
CA GLY A 42 -4.34 7.29 -15.84
C GLY A 42 -3.89 8.41 -14.91
N GLN A 43 -4.85 9.09 -14.28
CA GLN A 43 -4.55 10.23 -13.42
C GLN A 43 -3.88 9.80 -12.12
N SER A 44 -2.76 10.45 -11.81
CA SER A 44 -2.09 10.39 -10.52
C SER A 44 -2.97 10.90 -9.36
N ASN A 45 -2.59 10.56 -8.14
CA ASN A 45 -3.12 11.17 -6.90
C ASN A 45 -4.56 10.74 -6.52
N ILE A 46 -4.95 9.49 -6.81
CA ILE A 46 -6.27 8.97 -6.40
C ILE A 46 -6.34 8.83 -4.88
N VAL A 47 -5.24 8.51 -4.20
CA VAL A 47 -5.21 8.41 -2.74
C VAL A 47 -5.53 9.77 -2.13
N LEU A 48 -4.98 10.85 -2.70
CA LEU A 48 -5.33 12.22 -2.35
C LEU A 48 -6.80 12.56 -2.65
N HIS A 49 -7.31 12.15 -3.81
CA HIS A 49 -8.72 12.35 -4.16
C HIS A 49 -9.65 11.66 -3.15
N ALA A 50 -9.39 10.39 -2.85
CA ALA A 50 -10.16 9.63 -1.87
C ALA A 50 -10.13 10.32 -0.50
N ARG A 51 -8.96 10.79 -0.07
CA ARG A 51 -8.83 11.48 1.23
C ARG A 51 -9.61 12.79 1.30
N THR A 52 -9.70 13.53 0.20
CA THR A 52 -10.26 14.90 0.15
C THR A 52 -11.73 14.97 -0.25
N LYS A 53 -12.18 14.09 -1.15
CA LYS A 53 -13.49 14.17 -1.82
C LYS A 53 -14.42 13.00 -1.52
N LEU A 54 -13.93 11.80 -1.22
CA LEU A 54 -14.78 10.60 -1.07
C LEU A 54 -15.96 10.81 -0.10
N LEU A 55 -15.70 11.40 1.05
CA LEU A 55 -16.71 11.63 2.08
C LEU A 55 -17.83 12.60 1.67
N SER A 56 -17.69 13.35 0.57
CA SER A 56 -18.80 14.19 0.07
C SER A 56 -19.89 13.38 -0.61
N TYR A 57 -19.61 12.16 -1.05
CA TYR A 57 -20.56 11.32 -1.78
C TYR A 57 -20.69 9.89 -1.20
N ALA A 58 -19.74 9.41 -0.41
CA ALA A 58 -19.85 8.14 0.33
C ALA A 58 -19.42 8.30 1.81
N PRO A 59 -20.24 9.00 2.62
CA PRO A 59 -19.89 9.27 4.03
C PRO A 59 -19.91 8.03 4.93
N ASN A 60 -20.64 6.98 4.53
CA ASN A 60 -20.84 5.74 5.30
C ASN A 60 -19.98 4.56 4.79
N VAL A 61 -18.89 4.85 4.08
CA VAL A 61 -17.99 3.83 3.55
C VAL A 61 -17.44 2.94 4.69
N GLU A 62 -17.59 1.63 4.53
CA GLU A 62 -17.08 0.58 5.41
C GLU A 62 -15.85 -0.14 4.81
N THR A 63 -15.79 -0.24 3.48
CA THR A 63 -14.70 -0.86 2.72
C THR A 63 -14.23 0.10 1.63
N LEU A 64 -12.93 0.40 1.61
CA LEU A 64 -12.31 1.23 0.60
C LEU A 64 -11.12 0.51 -0.03
N VAL A 65 -11.15 0.34 -1.34
CA VAL A 65 -10.06 -0.20 -2.14
C VAL A 65 -9.64 0.86 -3.15
N ILE A 66 -8.34 1.17 -3.22
CA ILE A 66 -7.78 2.19 -4.10
C ILE A 66 -6.60 1.57 -4.85
N SER A 67 -6.60 1.66 -6.18
CA SER A 67 -5.46 1.33 -7.04
C SER A 67 -5.01 2.60 -7.74
N SER A 68 -3.88 3.17 -7.31
CA SER A 68 -3.39 4.48 -7.74
C SER A 68 -2.04 4.37 -8.45
N PRO A 69 -2.00 4.58 -9.78
CA PRO A 69 -0.76 4.68 -10.52
C PRO A 69 -0.09 6.04 -10.31
N ASN A 70 1.24 6.05 -10.29
CA ASN A 70 2.09 7.24 -10.32
C ASN A 70 1.70 8.29 -9.27
N GLU A 71 1.54 7.88 -8.01
CA GLU A 71 1.34 8.80 -6.89
C GLU A 71 2.54 9.74 -6.73
N MET A 72 2.24 11.03 -6.56
CA MET A 72 3.24 12.10 -6.48
C MET A 72 3.01 13.01 -5.28
N ILE A 73 1.75 13.14 -4.83
CA ILE A 73 1.36 14.12 -3.82
C ILE A 73 0.91 13.41 -2.55
N SER A 74 1.69 13.60 -1.49
CA SER A 74 1.39 13.11 -0.15
C SER A 74 0.05 13.61 0.37
N THR A 75 -0.72 12.74 1.02
CA THR A 75 -2.04 13.12 1.54
C THR A 75 -1.93 14.06 2.74
N PRO A 76 -2.64 15.21 2.75
CA PRO A 76 -2.64 16.09 3.90
C PRO A 76 -3.47 15.50 5.04
N THR A 77 -3.11 15.83 6.28
CA THR A 77 -3.97 15.58 7.44
C THR A 77 -5.21 16.46 7.33
N LEU A 78 -6.40 15.85 7.27
CA LEU A 78 -7.68 16.56 7.17
C LEU A 78 -8.57 16.24 8.37
N SER A 79 -9.41 17.20 8.77
CA SER A 79 -10.37 17.05 9.87
C SER A 79 -11.51 16.07 9.57
N ARG A 80 -11.79 15.80 8.29
CA ARG A 80 -12.81 14.84 7.87
C ARG A 80 -12.40 13.40 8.21
N ARG A 81 -13.36 12.64 8.76
CA ARG A 81 -13.15 11.29 9.30
C ARG A 81 -14.03 10.26 8.61
N PHE A 82 -13.45 9.10 8.34
CA PHE A 82 -14.13 7.90 7.89
C PHE A 82 -14.66 7.12 9.11
N LEU A 83 -15.79 7.57 9.66
CA LEU A 83 -16.33 7.04 10.93
C LEU A 83 -16.73 5.56 10.87
N HIS A 84 -16.96 5.02 9.67
CA HIS A 84 -17.48 3.68 9.45
C HIS A 84 -16.48 2.72 8.79
N LEU A 85 -15.32 3.22 8.35
CA LEU A 85 -14.34 2.43 7.59
C LEU A 85 -13.71 1.37 8.49
N LYS A 86 -13.81 0.10 8.05
CA LYS A 86 -13.27 -1.09 8.72
C LYS A 86 -12.17 -1.76 7.90
N TYR A 87 -12.21 -1.62 6.57
CA TYR A 87 -11.24 -2.21 5.66
C TYR A 87 -10.71 -1.16 4.69
N LEU A 88 -9.38 -1.02 4.64
CA LEU A 88 -8.68 -0.14 3.72
C LEU A 88 -7.62 -0.94 2.97
N HIS A 89 -7.67 -0.91 1.64
CA HIS A 89 -6.64 -1.45 0.76
C HIS A 89 -6.17 -0.35 -0.21
N ILE A 90 -4.87 -0.09 -0.22
CA ILE A 90 -4.25 0.88 -1.13
C ILE A 90 -3.14 0.16 -1.90
N SER A 91 -3.28 0.08 -3.22
CA SER A 91 -2.26 -0.38 -4.15
C SER A 91 -1.64 0.84 -4.85
N LEU A 92 -0.36 1.08 -4.61
CA LEU A 92 0.47 2.10 -5.24
C LEU A 92 1.27 1.46 -6.37
N ILE A 93 1.15 1.99 -7.58
CA ILE A 93 1.75 1.39 -8.78
C ILE A 93 2.67 2.41 -9.44
N GLY A 94 3.95 2.11 -9.54
CA GLY A 94 4.94 2.87 -10.32
C GLY A 94 5.28 2.12 -11.61
N ASN A 95 5.30 2.83 -12.74
CA ASN A 95 5.74 2.24 -14.01
C ASN A 95 7.26 2.03 -14.05
N GLU A 96 8.03 2.91 -13.39
CA GLU A 96 9.49 2.79 -13.21
C GLU A 96 9.81 2.87 -11.71
N ALA A 97 9.56 4.01 -11.10
CA ALA A 97 9.54 4.21 -9.66
C ALA A 97 8.34 5.08 -9.28
N ILE A 98 7.77 4.86 -8.10
CA ILE A 98 6.90 5.85 -7.47
C ILE A 98 7.79 7.07 -7.16
N SER A 99 7.23 8.27 -7.33
CA SER A 99 7.96 9.52 -7.12
C SER A 99 8.67 9.52 -5.76
N PRO A 100 9.97 9.85 -5.69
CA PRO A 100 10.70 9.92 -4.41
C PRO A 100 10.17 11.01 -3.47
N ASP A 101 9.38 11.95 -3.99
CA ASP A 101 8.68 12.98 -3.21
C ASP A 101 7.43 12.45 -2.49
N TYR A 102 6.94 11.26 -2.87
CA TYR A 102 5.80 10.64 -2.22
C TYR A 102 6.18 10.08 -0.84
N ASP A 103 5.57 10.61 0.21
CA ASP A 103 5.80 10.16 1.57
C ASP A 103 4.76 9.09 1.94
N TYR A 104 5.16 7.81 1.95
CA TYR A 104 4.33 6.72 2.46
C TYR A 104 3.79 6.98 3.87
N LEU A 105 4.50 7.77 4.70
CA LEU A 105 4.03 8.15 6.04
C LEU A 105 2.75 8.99 5.99
N SER A 106 2.48 9.67 4.88
CA SER A 106 1.25 10.45 4.70
C SER A 106 -0.01 9.59 4.80
N LEU A 107 0.08 8.27 4.57
CA LEU A 107 -1.03 7.32 4.74
C LEU A 107 -1.51 7.21 6.20
N VAL A 108 -0.73 7.68 7.18
CA VAL A 108 -1.21 7.88 8.56
C VAL A 108 -2.47 8.75 8.59
N SER A 109 -2.65 9.66 7.63
CA SER A 109 -3.84 10.50 7.52
C SER A 109 -5.15 9.69 7.38
N PHE A 110 -5.09 8.48 6.82
CA PHE A 110 -6.23 7.55 6.77
C PHE A 110 -6.43 6.84 8.10
N LEU A 111 -5.36 6.39 8.75
CA LEU A 111 -5.44 5.72 10.05
C LEU A 111 -6.06 6.65 11.10
N GLU A 112 -5.58 7.89 11.20
CA GLU A 112 -6.12 8.90 12.12
C GLU A 112 -7.57 9.28 11.81
N ALA A 113 -7.96 9.21 10.52
CA ALA A 113 -9.31 9.51 10.09
C ALA A 113 -10.30 8.37 10.35
N SER A 114 -9.84 7.15 10.65
CA SER A 114 -10.64 5.94 10.55
C SER A 114 -10.66 5.17 11.88
N PRO A 115 -11.32 5.67 12.94
CA PRO A 115 -11.25 5.10 14.29
C PRO A 115 -11.75 3.65 14.41
N ARG A 116 -12.50 3.15 13.41
CA ARG A 116 -13.04 1.79 13.34
C ARG A 116 -12.27 0.88 12.40
N LEU A 117 -11.14 1.33 11.84
CA LEU A 117 -10.38 0.55 10.88
C LEU A 117 -9.84 -0.72 11.56
N GLU A 118 -10.16 -1.88 11.01
CA GLU A 118 -9.76 -3.19 11.54
C GLU A 118 -8.65 -3.82 10.69
N THR A 119 -8.68 -3.60 9.38
CA THR A 119 -7.71 -4.14 8.41
C THR A 119 -7.15 -3.05 7.52
N PHE A 120 -5.83 -2.96 7.43
CA PHE A 120 -5.12 -2.10 6.51
C PHE A 120 -4.16 -2.91 5.64
N ILE A 121 -4.31 -2.81 4.32
CA ILE A 121 -3.42 -3.41 3.35
C ILE A 121 -2.80 -2.30 2.51
N LEU A 122 -1.48 -2.29 2.45
CA LEU A 122 -0.70 -1.43 1.55
C LEU A 122 0.07 -2.33 0.60
N GLU A 123 -0.13 -2.16 -0.69
CA GLU A 123 0.62 -2.83 -1.74
C GLU A 123 1.43 -1.80 -2.50
N VAL A 124 2.76 -1.95 -2.52
CA VAL A 124 3.67 -1.05 -3.24
C VAL A 124 4.30 -1.84 -4.39
N ARG A 125 3.95 -1.47 -5.62
CA ARG A 125 4.39 -2.16 -6.84
C ARG A 125 5.19 -1.17 -7.67
N GLN A 126 6.49 -1.39 -7.78
CA GLN A 126 7.36 -0.58 -8.64
C GLN A 126 8.60 -1.40 -9.04
N PRO A 127 9.10 -1.25 -10.28
CA PRO A 127 10.32 -1.93 -10.73
C PRO A 127 11.61 -1.45 -10.04
N CYS A 128 11.65 -0.19 -9.62
CA CYS A 128 12.83 0.44 -9.04
C CYS A 128 12.50 1.18 -7.73
N MET A 129 13.47 1.28 -6.83
CA MET A 129 13.33 1.94 -5.53
C MET A 129 14.21 3.20 -5.44
N GLU A 130 13.61 4.38 -5.58
CA GLU A 130 14.35 5.66 -5.57
C GLU A 130 14.27 6.43 -4.24
N HIS A 131 13.44 6.02 -3.29
CA HIS A 131 13.27 6.78 -2.04
C HIS A 131 14.49 6.62 -1.12
N GLU A 132 14.73 7.62 -0.26
CA GLU A 132 15.79 7.57 0.76
C GLU A 132 15.66 6.31 1.65
N SER A 133 16.71 5.50 1.72
CA SER A 133 16.77 4.31 2.59
C SER A 133 17.13 4.67 4.04
N VAL A 134 16.58 3.93 5.01
CA VAL A 134 16.93 4.09 6.44
C VAL A 134 18.38 3.72 6.79
N LEU A 135 19.05 2.93 5.95
CA LEU A 135 20.36 2.36 6.27
C LEU A 135 21.49 3.39 6.33
N TRP A 136 21.34 4.52 5.63
CA TRP A 136 22.39 5.54 5.57
C TRP A 136 22.32 6.55 6.73
N ASN A 137 21.21 6.61 7.47
CA ASN A 137 21.01 7.60 8.53
C ASN A 137 20.23 7.01 9.72
N ALA A 138 20.95 6.47 10.71
CA ALA A 138 20.43 6.05 12.02
C ALA A 138 19.90 7.22 12.90
N SER A 139 19.70 8.41 12.31
CA SER A 139 19.05 9.52 12.98
C SER A 139 17.67 9.08 13.48
N GLN A 140 17.42 9.28 14.77
CA GLN A 140 16.19 8.85 15.43
C GLN A 140 14.98 9.24 14.58
N LEU A 141 14.22 8.26 14.12
CA LEU A 141 13.00 8.48 13.36
C LEU A 141 12.11 9.43 14.17
N ARG A 142 11.96 10.68 13.71
CA ARG A 142 11.19 11.71 14.41
C ARG A 142 9.79 11.15 14.70
N ARG A 143 9.45 11.04 15.98
CA ARG A 143 8.17 10.48 16.42
C ARG A 143 7.04 11.42 16.00
N LEU A 144 6.04 10.89 15.31
CA LEU A 144 4.77 11.59 15.10
C LEU A 144 3.99 11.68 16.43
N PRO A 145 3.01 12.60 16.53
CA PRO A 145 2.09 12.63 17.65
C PRO A 145 1.46 11.24 17.88
N GLN A 146 1.46 10.78 19.12
CA GLN A 146 0.91 9.47 19.47
C GLN A 146 -0.61 9.56 19.48
N GLN A 147 -1.26 8.99 18.47
CA GLN A 147 -2.72 8.79 18.45
C GLN A 147 -3.00 7.30 18.51
N ARG A 148 -3.56 6.85 19.63
CA ARG A 148 -3.87 5.43 19.83
C ARG A 148 -4.96 5.01 18.86
N HIS A 149 -4.69 3.94 18.11
CA HIS A 149 -5.65 3.30 17.24
C HIS A 149 -6.11 1.98 17.87
N THR A 150 -7.32 1.96 18.42
CA THR A 150 -7.78 0.83 19.26
C THR A 150 -8.52 -0.27 18.48
N SER A 151 -8.78 -0.07 17.18
CA SER A 151 -9.56 -1.02 16.38
C SER A 151 -8.74 -1.80 15.36
N LEU A 152 -7.51 -1.37 15.07
CA LEU A 152 -6.70 -1.93 13.98
C LEU A 152 -6.06 -3.23 14.45
N LYS A 153 -6.43 -4.34 13.80
CA LYS A 153 -6.05 -5.71 14.17
C LYS A 153 -5.07 -6.33 13.19
N SER A 154 -5.22 -6.06 11.89
CA SER A 154 -4.42 -6.70 10.85
C SER A 154 -3.81 -5.65 9.93
N VAL A 155 -2.50 -5.72 9.75
CA VAL A 155 -1.77 -4.88 8.80
C VAL A 155 -0.92 -5.76 7.89
N THR A 156 -1.05 -5.54 6.59
CA THR A 156 -0.24 -6.23 5.58
C THR A 156 0.39 -5.19 4.67
N ILE A 157 1.71 -5.21 4.55
CA ILE A 157 2.45 -4.36 3.62
C ILE A 157 3.14 -5.28 2.61
N VAL A 158 2.64 -5.28 1.38
CA VAL A 158 3.22 -6.00 0.24
C VAL A 158 4.14 -5.06 -0.52
N GLY A 159 5.31 -5.56 -0.91
CA GLY A 159 6.34 -4.73 -1.54
C GLY A 159 7.10 -3.88 -0.53
N PHE A 160 7.31 -4.41 0.67
CA PHE A 160 8.01 -3.73 1.73
C PHE A 160 9.49 -3.51 1.36
N SER A 161 9.88 -2.24 1.28
CA SER A 161 11.25 -1.80 0.99
C SER A 161 11.92 -1.10 2.19
N SER A 162 13.19 -0.74 2.05
CA SER A 162 13.96 0.03 3.02
C SER A 162 13.66 1.53 3.03
N ALA A 163 12.66 1.98 2.26
CA ALA A 163 12.21 3.36 2.21
C ALA A 163 11.94 3.93 3.60
N LYS A 164 12.57 5.07 3.90
CA LYS A 164 12.48 5.71 5.22
C LYS A 164 11.06 6.04 5.64
N SER A 165 10.23 6.51 4.71
CA SER A 165 8.82 6.80 4.95
C SER A 165 8.00 5.54 5.24
N LEU A 166 8.28 4.41 4.58
CA LEU A 166 7.57 3.14 4.78
C LEU A 166 7.96 2.47 6.11
N VAL A 167 9.25 2.49 6.46
CA VAL A 167 9.72 2.01 7.77
C VAL A 167 9.13 2.87 8.90
N LYS A 168 9.04 4.20 8.71
CA LYS A 168 8.38 5.10 9.66
C LYS A 168 6.89 4.82 9.79
N LEU A 169 6.18 4.61 8.69
CA LEU A 169 4.75 4.25 8.70
C LEU A 169 4.53 2.99 9.53
N THR A 170 5.36 1.98 9.31
CA THR A 170 5.29 0.70 10.01
C THR A 170 5.58 0.84 11.49
N CYS A 171 6.64 1.57 11.85
CA CYS A 171 6.94 1.89 13.24
C CYS A 171 5.78 2.64 13.91
N HIS A 172 5.19 3.62 13.21
CA HIS A 172 4.07 4.40 13.73
C HIS A 172 2.85 3.49 14.00
N ILE A 173 2.53 2.58 13.08
CA ILE A 173 1.45 1.60 13.26
C ILE A 173 1.72 0.74 14.50
N VAL A 174 2.90 0.13 14.60
CA VAL A 174 3.27 -0.75 15.72
C VAL A 174 3.22 -0.02 17.06
N GLU A 175 3.68 1.23 17.11
CA GLU A 175 3.72 2.03 18.34
C GLU A 175 2.32 2.53 18.78
N ASN A 176 1.35 2.62 17.87
CA ASN A 176 0.07 3.27 18.14
C ASN A 176 -1.15 2.34 18.05
N ALA A 177 -1.07 1.21 17.36
CA ALA A 177 -2.15 0.24 17.23
C ALA A 177 -2.15 -0.75 18.41
N THR A 178 -2.90 -0.42 19.46
CA THR A 178 -2.89 -1.21 20.72
C THR A 178 -3.59 -2.56 20.60
N SER A 179 -4.44 -2.72 19.59
CA SER A 179 -5.21 -3.95 19.34
C SER A 179 -4.66 -4.74 18.16
N LEU A 180 -3.45 -4.43 17.71
CA LEU A 180 -2.81 -5.12 16.61
C LEU A 180 -2.61 -6.59 17.00
N GLU A 181 -3.00 -7.50 16.12
CA GLU A 181 -2.88 -8.94 16.30
C GLU A 181 -1.90 -9.52 15.27
N ARG A 182 -1.91 -8.99 14.04
CA ARG A 182 -1.06 -9.45 12.94
C ARG A 182 -0.41 -8.30 12.19
N LEU A 183 0.89 -8.45 11.92
CA LEU A 183 1.66 -7.59 11.04
C LEU A 183 2.42 -8.47 10.04
N THR A 184 2.06 -8.37 8.76
CA THR A 184 2.76 -9.05 7.66
C THR A 184 3.55 -8.03 6.86
N LEU A 185 4.87 -8.21 6.77
CA LEU A 185 5.77 -7.38 5.96
C LEU A 185 6.35 -8.26 4.86
N ASP A 186 5.82 -8.11 3.65
CA ASP A 186 6.22 -8.91 2.51
C ASP A 186 7.27 -8.16 1.69
N THR A 187 8.51 -8.65 1.81
CA THR A 187 9.69 -8.13 1.12
C THR A 187 9.92 -8.77 -0.24
N SER A 188 9.03 -9.66 -0.70
CA SER A 188 9.12 -10.27 -2.03
C SER A 188 8.81 -9.30 -3.18
N HIS A 189 8.76 -7.99 -2.89
CA HIS A 189 8.65 -6.88 -3.84
C HIS A 189 7.50 -7.01 -4.84
N GLY A 190 6.43 -7.73 -4.47
CA GLY A 190 5.19 -7.76 -5.20
C GLY A 190 5.37 -7.97 -6.70
N CYS A 191 6.01 -9.07 -7.11
CA CYS A 191 5.85 -9.66 -8.45
C CYS A 191 5.80 -8.69 -9.64
N GLN A 192 6.70 -7.71 -9.73
CA GLN A 192 6.92 -6.94 -10.96
C GLN A 192 8.21 -7.32 -11.70
N SER A 193 9.17 -7.98 -11.07
CA SER A 193 9.94 -8.98 -11.80
C SER A 193 9.07 -10.21 -11.88
N SER A 194 8.08 -10.18 -12.75
CA SER A 194 7.69 -11.31 -13.59
C SER A 194 7.30 -12.68 -13.00
N GLY A 195 7.60 -13.03 -11.75
CA GLY A 195 7.49 -14.37 -11.21
C GLY A 195 8.00 -14.47 -9.79
N GLY A 196 7.51 -13.61 -8.91
CA GLY A 196 7.43 -14.00 -7.51
C GLY A 196 6.35 -15.05 -7.32
N CYS A 197 6.62 -16.11 -6.57
CA CYS A 197 5.67 -17.18 -6.27
C CYS A 197 4.78 -16.89 -5.03
N SER A 198 4.82 -15.67 -4.46
CA SER A 198 4.35 -15.42 -3.08
C SER A 198 2.98 -14.75 -2.90
N VAL A 199 2.20 -14.48 -3.94
CA VAL A 199 0.82 -14.00 -3.77
C VAL A 199 -0.13 -14.56 -4.83
N ASN A 200 -1.36 -14.88 -4.40
CA ASN A 200 -2.51 -15.26 -5.23
C ASN A 200 -2.98 -14.06 -6.07
N ILE A 201 -2.12 -13.52 -6.94
CA ILE A 201 -2.47 -12.50 -7.91
C ILE A 201 -2.89 -13.24 -9.19
N PRO A 202 -4.16 -13.17 -9.60
CA PRO A 202 -4.67 -13.94 -10.75
C PRO A 202 -4.13 -13.45 -12.11
N GLN A 203 -3.39 -12.34 -12.16
CA GLN A 203 -2.87 -11.72 -13.39
C GLN A 203 -1.47 -11.14 -13.15
N ARG A 204 -0.46 -12.00 -12.97
CA ARG A 204 0.94 -11.57 -12.95
C ARG A 204 1.36 -11.27 -14.39
N MET A 205 1.89 -10.08 -14.65
CA MET A 205 2.43 -9.71 -15.97
C MET A 205 3.94 -9.48 -15.88
N TYR A 206 4.64 -9.75 -16.97
CA TYR A 206 6.09 -9.63 -17.05
C TYR A 206 6.59 -9.17 -18.40
N TYR A 207 7.69 -8.41 -18.40
CA TYR A 207 8.42 -8.14 -19.63
C TYR A 207 9.39 -9.28 -19.90
N THR A 208 9.31 -9.86 -21.09
CA THR A 208 10.32 -10.77 -21.65
C THR A 208 11.61 -9.99 -21.95
N GLU A 209 12.73 -10.69 -22.17
CA GLU A 209 13.97 -10.06 -22.67
C GLU A 209 13.76 -9.30 -23.99
N SER A 210 12.75 -9.68 -24.78
CA SER A 210 12.32 -8.97 -25.99
C SER A 210 11.46 -7.71 -25.72
N GLY A 211 11.23 -7.35 -24.46
CA GLY A 211 10.39 -6.20 -24.07
C GLY A 211 8.88 -6.42 -24.26
N THR A 212 8.45 -7.66 -24.50
CA THR A 212 7.02 -8.00 -24.67
C THR A 212 6.41 -8.30 -23.31
N LEU A 213 5.25 -7.70 -23.02
CA LEU A 213 4.48 -7.92 -21.79
C LEU A 213 3.65 -9.21 -21.91
N GLU A 214 3.94 -10.21 -21.09
CA GLU A 214 3.28 -11.52 -21.06
C GLU A 214 2.65 -11.82 -19.69
N GLY A 215 1.68 -12.73 -19.63
CA GLY A 215 1.11 -13.21 -18.38
C GLY A 215 1.90 -14.39 -17.79
N ALA A 216 2.36 -14.29 -16.55
CA ALA A 216 3.04 -15.38 -15.87
C ALA A 216 2.02 -16.43 -15.37
N THR A 217 2.34 -17.70 -15.59
CA THR A 217 1.53 -18.79 -15.01
C THR A 217 1.69 -18.80 -13.48
N PRO A 218 0.69 -19.26 -12.71
CA PRO A 218 0.73 -19.22 -11.23
C PRO A 218 1.96 -19.87 -10.59
N TYR A 219 2.58 -20.82 -11.30
CA TYR A 219 3.72 -21.63 -10.84
C TYR A 219 5.08 -21.17 -11.37
N MET A 220 5.11 -20.10 -12.17
CA MET A 220 6.35 -19.60 -12.75
C MET A 220 7.06 -18.69 -11.76
N CYS A 221 8.26 -19.09 -11.32
CA CYS A 221 9.14 -18.20 -10.60
C CYS A 221 10.11 -17.54 -11.62
N ILE A 222 10.19 -16.21 -11.63
CA ILE A 222 11.04 -15.42 -12.52
C ILE A 222 12.04 -14.64 -11.67
N PRO A 223 13.33 -14.61 -12.06
CA PRO A 223 14.35 -13.92 -11.30
C PRO A 223 14.03 -12.45 -11.07
N MET A 224 14.31 -11.98 -9.87
CA MET A 224 14.29 -10.58 -9.50
C MET A 224 15.45 -9.85 -10.17
N GLY A 225 15.22 -8.60 -10.58
CA GLY A 225 16.32 -7.71 -10.99
C GLY A 225 17.29 -7.46 -9.83
N GLU A 226 18.56 -7.23 -10.14
CA GLU A 226 19.62 -6.99 -9.12
C GLU A 226 19.26 -5.87 -8.15
N ASP A 227 18.66 -4.78 -8.63
CA ASP A 227 18.21 -3.66 -7.80
C ASP A 227 17.15 -4.08 -6.77
N ILE A 228 16.22 -4.96 -7.17
CA ILE A 228 15.16 -5.49 -6.29
C ILE A 228 15.73 -6.50 -5.29
N ILE A 229 16.70 -7.33 -5.69
CA ILE A 229 17.41 -8.24 -4.79
C ILE A 229 18.11 -7.43 -3.70
N MET A 230 18.89 -6.43 -4.12
CA MET A 230 19.60 -5.52 -3.21
C MET A 230 18.62 -4.82 -2.28
N GLU A 231 17.50 -4.31 -2.80
CA GLU A 231 16.49 -3.65 -1.99
C GLU A 231 15.80 -4.61 -1.00
N THR A 232 15.55 -5.85 -1.39
CA THR A 232 15.03 -6.89 -0.50
C THR A 232 15.98 -7.15 0.67
N VAL A 233 17.28 -7.24 0.44
CA VAL A 233 18.29 -7.38 1.50
C VAL A 233 18.24 -6.17 2.45
N LYS A 234 18.19 -4.96 1.90
CA LYS A 234 18.09 -3.72 2.68
C LYS A 234 16.79 -3.68 3.50
N ALA A 235 15.67 -4.08 2.92
CA ALA A 235 14.36 -4.13 3.56
C ALA A 235 14.37 -5.09 4.76
N ARG A 236 14.93 -6.29 4.59
CA ARG A 236 15.08 -7.28 5.67
C ARG A 236 15.95 -6.75 6.81
N LEU A 237 17.06 -6.10 6.48
CA LEU A 237 17.91 -5.45 7.47
C LEU A 237 17.16 -4.32 8.21
N ALA A 238 16.40 -3.49 7.48
CA ALA A 238 15.58 -2.43 8.05
C ALA A 238 14.51 -2.97 9.02
N ILE A 239 13.83 -4.08 8.67
CA ILE A 239 12.86 -4.74 9.55
C ILE A 239 13.54 -5.22 10.84
N ARG A 240 14.69 -5.89 10.71
CA ARG A 240 15.45 -6.41 11.86
C ARG A 240 15.89 -5.28 12.80
N VAL A 241 16.42 -4.19 12.25
CA VAL A 241 17.00 -3.08 13.02
C VAL A 241 15.94 -2.15 13.60
N HIS A 242 14.87 -1.84 12.86
CA HIS A 242 13.96 -0.75 13.22
C HIS A 242 12.57 -1.19 13.67
N VAL A 243 12.08 -2.36 13.19
CA VAL A 243 10.69 -2.79 13.41
C VAL A 243 10.62 -3.88 14.47
N THR A 244 11.41 -4.93 14.35
CA THR A 244 11.30 -6.16 15.16
C THR A 244 11.30 -5.86 16.67
N GLY A 245 12.23 -5.04 17.15
CA GLY A 245 12.33 -4.69 18.58
C GLY A 245 11.18 -3.82 19.12
N LYS A 246 10.32 -3.28 18.25
CA LYS A 246 9.15 -2.48 18.62
C LYS A 246 7.86 -3.28 18.64
N VAL A 247 7.82 -4.43 17.96
CA VAL A 247 6.61 -5.24 17.86
C VAL A 247 6.32 -5.89 19.21
N PRO A 248 5.13 -5.68 19.81
CA PRO A 248 4.75 -6.34 21.05
C PRO A 248 4.73 -7.87 20.86
N SER A 249 5.10 -8.62 21.90
CA SER A 249 5.13 -10.10 21.84
C SER A 249 3.76 -10.75 21.61
N SER A 250 2.66 -10.01 21.80
CA SER A 250 1.29 -10.44 21.50
C SER A 250 0.94 -10.37 20.01
N VAL A 251 1.73 -9.67 19.20
CA VAL A 251 1.50 -9.49 17.77
C VAL A 251 2.26 -10.57 17.00
N VAL A 252 1.57 -11.26 16.09
CA VAL A 252 2.22 -12.15 15.13
C VAL A 252 2.88 -11.29 14.05
N LEU A 253 4.20 -11.22 14.07
CA LEU A 253 5.01 -10.63 13.01
C LEU A 253 5.38 -11.72 12.00
N GLU A 254 4.91 -11.57 10.77
CA GLU A 254 5.30 -12.39 9.63
C GLU A 254 6.14 -11.54 8.67
N VAL A 255 7.35 -12.00 8.38
CA VAL A 255 8.21 -11.41 7.35
C VAL A 255 8.25 -12.38 6.19
N VAL A 256 7.61 -12.01 5.08
CA VAL A 256 7.56 -12.84 3.89
C VAL A 256 8.78 -12.52 3.03
N GLU A 257 9.51 -13.57 2.68
CA GLU A 257 10.73 -13.51 1.87
C GLU A 257 10.43 -14.04 0.47
N PRO A 258 11.13 -13.53 -0.56
CA PRO A 258 11.04 -14.12 -1.89
C PRO A 258 11.52 -15.57 -1.89
N CYS A 259 10.99 -16.33 -2.84
CA CYS A 259 11.43 -17.70 -3.06
C CYS A 259 12.90 -17.75 -3.49
N SER A 260 13.65 -18.81 -3.15
CA SER A 260 15.08 -18.93 -3.50
C SER A 260 15.34 -18.88 -5.01
N TRP A 261 14.39 -19.35 -5.83
CA TRP A 261 14.48 -19.32 -7.29
C TRP A 261 14.22 -17.91 -7.85
N CYS A 262 13.38 -17.12 -7.18
CA CYS A 262 13.06 -15.75 -7.52
C CYS A 262 14.23 -14.84 -7.14
N PHE A 263 14.87 -15.12 -5.99
CA PHE A 263 15.97 -14.33 -5.45
C PHE A 263 17.30 -14.58 -6.18
N GLY A 264 17.43 -15.69 -6.93
CA GLY A 264 18.63 -15.98 -7.70
C GLY A 264 19.87 -16.20 -6.82
N VAL A 265 19.84 -17.21 -5.94
CA VAL A 265 21.03 -17.58 -5.16
C VAL A 265 22.05 -18.27 -6.07
N GLU A 266 23.01 -17.50 -6.58
CA GLU A 266 24.41 -17.95 -6.65
C GLU A 266 25.13 -17.31 -5.46
N ASP A 267 25.46 -18.14 -4.47
CA ASP A 267 26.27 -17.89 -3.25
C ASP A 267 26.62 -16.43 -2.90
N LEU A 268 25.88 -15.84 -1.95
CA LEU A 268 26.24 -14.62 -1.24
C LEU A 268 26.81 -14.88 0.17
N ASP A 269 27.38 -16.07 0.39
CA ASP A 269 28.24 -16.37 1.53
C ASP A 269 29.71 -16.42 1.07
N ALA A 270 30.33 -15.24 0.92
CA ALA A 270 31.79 -15.06 0.85
C ALA A 270 32.20 -13.70 1.46
#